data_AF-A0AAP9A4A6-F1
#
_entry.id   AF-A0AAP9A4A6-F1
#
_cell.length_a   1.000
_cell.length_b   1.000
_cell.length_c   1.000
_cell.angle_alpha   90.00
_cell.angle_beta   90.00
_cell.angle_gamma   90.00
#
_symmetry.space_group_name_H-M   'P 1'
#
loop_
_entity.id
_entity.type
_entity.pdbx_description
1 polymer ?
#
loop_
_entity_poly.entity_id
_entity_poly.type
_entity_poly.pdbx_seq_one_letter_code
_entity_poly.pdbx_strand_id
1 'polypeptide(L)'
;MNYFRLLLAAAALSLPAAPAFAAASPAPVETSAPAETAEHFLASLNQKTGTVTLPSGIATLKLTDEFYYLDPADTERLLTDGWGNPPGFKTLGMIVPKAVSPLSERGWGVIVSYKADGHISEEDAAKIDYADLLKQMQEEDEAENKERQKQGYAGLHLLGWAEPPRYDDTTHKMYWARELKADDADQNTLNYSIRVLGREGVLELNAVAAMADLATIQQELPKVLAFTNFTDGNLYTDFNPKTDKLATYGLAALVAGGIAAKAGLFAKIGIFLLAAKKFLVIGVVALLAVIRKLFNRSKA
;
A
#
# COMPACT_ATOMS: atom_id res chain seq x y z
N MET A 1 14.34 -22.82 16.40
CA MET A 1 13.51 -22.57 15.22
C MET A 1 12.27 -21.84 15.72
N ASN A 2 12.34 -20.51 15.80
CA ASN A 2 11.24 -19.68 16.29
C ASN A 2 10.27 -19.47 15.14
N TYR A 3 9.17 -20.21 15.14
CA TYR A 3 8.11 -20.09 14.15
C TYR A 3 7.19 -18.92 14.54
N PHE A 4 7.60 -17.68 14.26
CA PHE A 4 6.66 -16.56 14.22
C PHE A 4 5.92 -16.59 12.87
N ARG A 5 4.61 -16.37 12.91
CA ARG A 5 3.68 -16.50 11.77
C ARG A 5 4.05 -15.49 10.68
N LEU A 6 4.18 -15.93 9.42
CA LEU A 6 4.34 -15.00 8.30
C LEU A 6 2.97 -14.40 7.92
N LEU A 7 2.81 -13.09 8.12
CA LEU A 7 1.68 -12.31 7.60
C LEU A 7 2.24 -11.18 6.75
N LEU A 8 2.15 -11.32 5.42
CA LEU A 8 2.63 -10.31 4.48
C LEU A 8 1.62 -9.16 4.35
N ALA A 9 2.05 -7.95 4.75
CA ALA A 9 1.31 -6.72 4.50
C ALA A 9 1.73 -6.14 3.14
N ALA A 10 0.85 -6.17 2.14
CA ALA A 10 1.09 -5.52 0.85
C ALA A 10 0.76 -4.03 0.94
N ALA A 11 1.66 -3.24 1.53
CA ALA A 11 1.64 -1.79 1.39
C ALA A 11 2.29 -1.43 0.04
N ALA A 12 1.53 -0.80 -0.86
CA ALA A 12 2.05 -0.20 -2.08
C ALA A 12 2.98 0.97 -1.70
N LEU A 13 4.22 0.66 -1.34
CA LEU A 13 5.26 1.62 -1.00
C LEU A 13 6.26 1.64 -2.14
N SER A 14 6.29 2.77 -2.86
CA SER A 14 7.37 3.10 -3.78
C SER A 14 8.69 3.17 -3.00
N LEU A 15 9.47 2.11 -3.03
CA LEU A 15 10.83 2.08 -2.49
C LEU A 15 11.75 2.95 -3.38
N PRO A 16 12.51 3.91 -2.82
CA PRO A 16 13.62 4.51 -3.56
C PRO A 16 14.72 3.46 -3.71
N ALA A 17 15.25 3.30 -4.92
CA ALA A 17 16.39 2.43 -5.20
C ALA A 17 17.61 2.88 -4.37
N ALA A 18 18.03 2.08 -3.39
CA ALA A 18 19.27 2.26 -2.67
C ALA A 18 20.46 1.71 -3.48
N PRO A 19 21.67 2.31 -3.38
CA PRO A 19 22.84 1.81 -4.09
C PRO A 19 23.31 0.47 -3.53
N ALA A 20 23.69 -0.43 -4.42
CA ALA A 20 24.24 -1.75 -4.08
C ALA A 20 25.62 -1.60 -3.40
N PHE A 21 25.69 -1.93 -2.12
CA PHE A 21 26.96 -2.25 -1.47
C PHE A 21 27.19 -3.77 -1.57
N ALA A 22 28.33 -4.16 -2.14
CA ALA A 22 28.78 -5.54 -2.14
C ALA A 22 29.05 -5.99 -0.70
N ALA A 23 28.24 -6.92 -0.18
CA ALA A 23 28.45 -7.52 1.13
C ALA A 23 29.47 -8.66 1.05
N ALA A 24 30.51 -8.58 1.86
CA ALA A 24 31.42 -9.69 2.13
C ALA A 24 30.68 -10.79 2.93
N SER A 25 31.02 -12.07 2.68
CA SER A 25 30.43 -13.21 3.39
C SER A 25 30.50 -13.06 4.92
N PRO A 26 29.39 -13.21 5.65
CA PRO A 26 29.44 -13.23 7.10
C PRO A 26 30.01 -14.55 7.60
N ALA A 27 30.95 -14.47 8.55
CA ALA A 27 31.43 -15.58 9.35
C ALA A 27 30.29 -16.14 10.24
N PRO A 28 30.37 -17.39 10.73
CA PRO A 28 29.31 -17.99 11.54
C PRO A 28 29.20 -17.24 12.87
N VAL A 29 28.05 -16.62 13.13
CA VAL A 29 27.73 -16.03 14.43
C VAL A 29 27.16 -17.14 15.30
N GLU A 30 27.94 -17.61 16.27
CA GLU A 30 27.43 -18.42 17.38
C GLU A 30 26.36 -17.59 18.12
N THR A 31 25.10 -18.00 17.98
CA THR A 31 23.95 -17.30 18.56
C THR A 31 23.63 -17.91 19.92
N SER A 32 23.94 -17.19 21.00
CA SER A 32 23.56 -17.53 22.39
C SER A 32 22.80 -16.39 23.07
N ALA A 33 21.82 -15.81 22.37
CA ALA A 33 20.74 -15.07 23.02
C ALA A 33 19.54 -16.03 23.21
N PRO A 34 18.93 -16.13 24.41
CA PRO A 34 17.71 -16.90 24.57
C PRO A 34 16.62 -16.31 23.67
N ALA A 35 15.97 -17.19 22.90
CA ALA A 35 14.81 -16.85 22.08
C ALA A 35 13.75 -16.15 22.94
N GLU A 36 13.46 -14.88 22.62
CA GLU A 36 12.31 -14.18 23.20
C GLU A 36 11.03 -14.99 22.90
N THR A 37 10.25 -15.30 23.93
CA THR A 37 8.99 -16.03 23.75
C THR A 37 7.94 -15.10 23.15
N ALA A 38 6.98 -15.66 22.41
CA ALA A 38 5.88 -14.87 21.82
C ALA A 38 5.11 -14.04 22.86
N GLU A 39 4.94 -14.59 24.06
CA GLU A 39 4.31 -13.89 25.19
C GLU A 39 5.15 -12.72 25.68
N HIS A 40 6.47 -12.90 25.83
CA HIS A 40 7.36 -11.82 26.25
C HIS A 40 7.42 -10.70 25.19
N PHE A 41 7.50 -11.07 23.91
CA PHE A 41 7.46 -10.12 22.81
C PHE A 41 6.18 -9.29 22.84
N LEU A 42 5.01 -9.92 22.95
CA LEU A 42 3.73 -9.20 23.01
C LEU A 42 3.60 -8.32 24.25
N ALA A 43 4.09 -8.79 25.41
CA ALA A 43 4.11 -8.01 26.63
C ALA A 43 5.06 -6.79 26.55
N SER A 44 6.06 -6.84 25.66
CA SER A 44 6.99 -5.73 25.42
C SER A 44 6.41 -4.63 24.51
N LEU A 45 5.27 -4.86 23.85
CA LEU A 45 4.61 -3.86 23.01
C LEU A 45 3.75 -2.93 23.89
N ASN A 46 3.91 -1.62 23.73
CA ASN A 46 3.19 -0.62 24.52
C ASN A 46 1.77 -0.41 23.99
N GLN A 47 0.82 -1.13 24.60
CA GLN A 47 -0.59 -1.05 24.25
C GLN A 47 -1.22 0.25 24.80
N LYS A 48 -1.77 1.07 23.90
CA LYS A 48 -2.51 2.29 24.26
C LYS A 48 -4.01 2.05 24.12
N THR A 49 -4.78 2.56 25.08
CA THR A 49 -6.24 2.43 25.14
C THR A 49 -6.91 3.80 25.29
N GLY A 50 -8.23 3.86 25.06
CA GLY A 50 -8.99 5.10 25.14
C GLY A 50 -8.75 6.00 23.92
N THR A 51 -8.69 7.32 24.13
CA THR A 51 -8.50 8.27 23.04
C THR A 51 -7.02 8.41 22.68
N VAL A 52 -6.68 8.13 21.43
CA VAL A 52 -5.34 8.30 20.86
C VAL A 52 -5.40 9.35 19.75
N THR A 53 -4.55 10.36 19.82
CA THR A 53 -4.31 11.27 18.69
C THR A 53 -3.19 10.67 17.83
N LEU A 54 -3.47 10.47 16.54
CA LEU A 54 -2.49 9.96 15.59
C LEU A 54 -1.35 10.97 15.39
N PRO A 55 -0.16 10.53 14.93
CA PRO A 55 0.95 11.43 14.63
C PRO A 55 0.52 12.61 13.74
N SER A 56 1.15 13.77 13.96
CA SER A 56 0.81 15.05 13.32
C SER A 56 -0.58 15.61 13.64
N GLY A 57 -1.38 14.96 14.49
CA GLY A 57 -2.70 15.44 14.87
C GLY A 57 -3.76 15.30 13.78
N ILE A 58 -3.52 14.50 12.74
CA ILE A 58 -4.41 14.40 11.57
C ILE A 58 -5.76 13.77 11.90
N ALA A 59 -5.77 12.80 12.82
CA ALA A 59 -6.97 12.09 13.23
C ALA A 59 -6.86 11.64 14.68
N THR A 60 -8.01 11.27 15.25
CA THR A 60 -8.15 10.70 16.58
C THR A 60 -8.82 9.33 16.48
N LEU A 61 -8.39 8.41 17.33
CA LEU A 61 -9.00 7.11 17.56
C LEU A 61 -9.62 7.11 18.94
N LYS A 62 -10.94 6.99 19.03
CA LYS A 62 -11.68 6.87 20.31
C LYS A 62 -11.91 5.40 20.63
N LEU A 63 -10.85 4.67 20.93
CA LEU A 63 -10.87 3.20 21.02
C LEU A 63 -11.91 2.72 22.03
N THR A 64 -12.67 1.70 21.64
CA THR A 64 -13.50 0.93 22.58
C THR A 64 -12.62 -0.05 23.35
N ASP A 65 -13.16 -0.67 24.40
CA ASP A 65 -12.42 -1.66 25.19
C ASP A 65 -12.06 -2.93 24.40
N GLU A 66 -12.61 -3.12 23.20
CA GLU A 66 -12.33 -4.25 22.31
C GLU A 66 -10.98 -4.14 21.59
N PHE A 67 -10.41 -2.92 21.50
CA PHE A 67 -9.20 -2.65 20.74
C PHE A 67 -8.13 -1.98 21.59
N TYR A 68 -6.88 -2.14 21.18
CA TYR A 68 -5.76 -1.31 21.61
C TYR A 68 -5.00 -0.79 20.39
N TYR A 69 -4.21 0.24 20.60
CA TYR A 69 -3.37 0.83 19.58
C TYR A 69 -1.89 0.64 19.92
N LEU A 70 -1.11 0.26 18.91
CA LEU A 70 0.34 0.28 18.91
C LEU A 70 0.82 1.51 18.16
N ASP A 71 1.79 2.22 18.71
CA ASP A 71 2.37 3.37 18.01
C ASP A 71 3.28 2.94 16.86
N PRO A 72 3.82 3.87 16.03
CA PRO A 72 4.59 3.50 14.86
C PRO A 72 5.79 2.58 15.17
N ALA A 73 6.45 2.74 16.31
CA ALA A 73 7.62 1.93 16.67
C ALA A 73 7.21 0.49 17.00
N ASP A 74 6.19 0.30 17.84
CA ASP A 74 5.69 -1.05 18.17
C ASP A 74 4.93 -1.70 17.01
N THR A 75 4.35 -0.88 16.13
CA THR A 75 3.76 -1.36 14.86
C THR A 75 4.83 -1.94 13.95
N GLU A 76 5.95 -1.25 13.76
CA GLU A 76 7.08 -1.76 12.98
C GLU A 76 7.56 -3.09 13.56
N ARG A 77 7.77 -3.18 14.89
CA ARG A 77 8.18 -4.42 15.56
C ARG A 77 7.19 -5.56 15.33
N LEU A 78 5.88 -5.31 15.46
CA LEU A 78 4.88 -6.35 15.20
C LEU A 78 4.90 -6.80 13.73
N LEU A 79 5.05 -5.86 12.78
CA LEU A 79 5.13 -6.19 11.35
C LEU A 79 6.38 -6.98 11.00
N THR A 80 7.54 -6.61 11.55
CA THR A 80 8.83 -7.24 11.21
C THR A 80 9.08 -8.49 12.03
N ASP A 81 9.10 -8.35 13.35
CA ASP A 81 9.56 -9.41 14.26
C ASP A 81 8.42 -10.39 14.56
N GLY A 82 7.19 -9.87 14.62
CA GLY A 82 6.00 -10.68 14.85
C GLY A 82 5.46 -11.35 13.59
N TRP A 83 5.43 -10.64 12.47
CA TRP A 83 4.80 -11.09 11.22
C TRP A 83 5.78 -11.40 10.08
N GLY A 84 7.08 -11.18 10.28
CA GLY A 84 8.13 -11.56 9.33
C GLY A 84 8.27 -10.66 8.11
N ASN A 85 7.71 -9.44 8.13
CA ASN A 85 7.86 -8.51 7.02
C ASN A 85 9.26 -7.85 6.99
N PRO A 86 9.74 -7.40 5.81
CA PRO A 86 10.93 -6.56 5.73
C PRO A 86 10.72 -5.23 6.48
N PRO A 87 11.78 -4.61 7.03
CA PRO A 87 11.66 -3.33 7.73
C PRO A 87 11.43 -2.16 6.77
N GLY A 88 10.95 -1.03 7.32
CA GLY A 88 10.84 0.26 6.65
C GLY A 88 9.41 0.80 6.51
N PHE A 89 8.45 0.28 7.28
CA PHE A 89 7.07 0.78 7.18
C PHE A 89 6.96 2.18 7.79
N LYS A 90 6.33 3.10 7.05
CA LYS A 90 5.97 4.43 7.53
C LYS A 90 4.48 4.43 7.87
N THR A 91 4.16 4.15 9.13
CA THR A 91 2.79 4.07 9.62
C THR A 91 2.48 5.20 10.58
N LEU A 92 1.18 5.43 10.78
CA LEU A 92 0.63 6.16 11.91
C LEU A 92 0.28 5.22 13.08
N GLY A 93 0.78 3.98 13.08
CA GLY A 93 0.49 2.96 14.09
C GLY A 93 -0.44 1.84 13.59
N MET A 94 -0.88 1.00 14.51
CA MET A 94 -1.74 -0.17 14.24
C MET A 94 -2.81 -0.31 15.32
N ILE A 95 -4.02 -0.61 14.90
CA ILE A 95 -5.15 -0.98 15.79
C ILE A 95 -5.25 -2.49 15.83
N VAL A 96 -5.30 -3.06 17.03
CA VAL A 96 -5.28 -4.51 17.23
C VAL A 96 -6.45 -4.92 18.15
N PRO A 97 -7.23 -5.95 17.78
CA PRO A 97 -8.28 -6.50 18.66
C PRO A 97 -7.67 -7.15 19.90
N LYS A 98 -8.31 -7.00 21.06
CA LYS A 98 -7.90 -7.68 22.31
C LYS A 98 -8.34 -9.14 22.37
N ALA A 99 -9.42 -9.49 21.67
CA ALA A 99 -10.04 -10.82 21.76
C ALA A 99 -9.20 -11.94 21.12
N VAL A 100 -8.22 -11.59 20.28
CA VAL A 100 -7.36 -12.54 19.58
C VAL A 100 -5.92 -12.06 19.60
N SER A 101 -4.98 -12.96 19.89
CA SER A 101 -3.55 -12.62 19.83
C SER A 101 -3.16 -12.32 18.38
N PRO A 102 -2.45 -11.21 18.10
CA PRO A 102 -2.00 -10.87 16.74
C PRO A 102 -0.96 -11.86 16.19
N LEU A 103 -0.37 -12.73 17.03
CA LEU A 103 0.55 -13.78 16.60
C LEU A 103 -0.13 -15.14 16.38
N SER A 104 -1.39 -15.29 16.76
CA SER A 104 -2.15 -16.51 16.49
C SER A 104 -2.54 -16.61 15.02
N GLU A 105 -2.98 -17.78 14.54
CA GLU A 105 -3.46 -18.00 13.16
C GLU A 105 -4.71 -17.19 12.79
N ARG A 106 -5.49 -16.76 13.78
CA ARG A 106 -6.67 -15.89 13.60
C ARG A 106 -6.36 -14.43 13.93
N GLY A 107 -5.10 -14.14 14.28
CA GLY A 107 -4.62 -12.79 14.57
C GLY A 107 -4.74 -11.89 13.34
N TRP A 108 -5.16 -10.66 13.60
CA TRP A 108 -5.30 -9.61 12.58
C TRP A 108 -5.05 -8.24 13.21
N GLY A 109 -4.82 -7.23 12.38
CA GLY A 109 -4.67 -5.85 12.81
C GLY A 109 -4.93 -4.87 11.67
N VAL A 110 -5.24 -3.62 12.00
CA VAL A 110 -5.45 -2.53 11.04
C VAL A 110 -4.26 -1.60 11.08
N ILE A 111 -3.43 -1.64 10.05
CA ILE A 111 -2.33 -0.71 9.87
C ILE A 111 -2.93 0.64 9.46
N VAL A 112 -2.57 1.70 10.19
CA VAL A 112 -3.02 3.05 9.90
C VAL A 112 -1.87 3.81 9.24
N SER A 113 -2.12 4.46 8.11
CA SER A 113 -1.16 5.36 7.45
C SER A 113 -1.88 6.61 6.94
N TYR A 114 -1.12 7.64 6.56
CA TYR A 114 -1.67 8.83 5.95
C TYR A 114 -0.88 9.25 4.72
N LYS A 115 -1.59 9.55 3.65
CA LYS A 115 -1.04 9.98 2.38
C LYS A 115 -1.39 11.44 2.12
N ALA A 116 -0.43 12.33 2.37
CA ALA A 116 -0.59 13.79 2.29
C ALA A 116 -0.35 14.33 0.85
N ASP A 117 -1.03 13.76 -0.14
CA ASP A 117 -0.80 14.10 -1.56
C ASP A 117 -1.73 15.19 -2.11
N GLY A 118 -2.71 15.62 -1.33
CA GLY A 118 -3.77 16.55 -1.71
C GLY A 118 -5.16 15.93 -1.68
N HIS A 119 -6.16 16.77 -1.91
CA HIS A 119 -7.57 16.39 -2.01
C HIS A 119 -7.84 15.52 -3.24
N ILE A 120 -8.50 14.37 -3.05
CA ILE A 120 -8.75 13.40 -4.11
C ILE A 120 -10.07 13.73 -4.82
N SER A 121 -10.04 13.91 -6.14
CA SER A 121 -11.26 14.06 -6.94
C SER A 121 -12.03 12.74 -7.01
N GLU A 122 -13.34 12.81 -6.79
CA GLU A 122 -14.30 11.70 -6.86
C GLU A 122 -15.07 11.63 -8.19
N GLU A 123 -14.82 12.54 -9.13
CA GLU A 123 -15.62 12.72 -10.35
C GLU A 123 -15.70 11.50 -11.28
N ASP A 124 -14.68 10.64 -11.22
CA ASP A 124 -14.56 9.46 -12.07
C ASP A 124 -14.91 8.15 -11.33
N ALA A 125 -15.41 8.22 -10.09
CA ALA A 125 -15.72 7.04 -9.26
C ALA A 125 -16.55 5.97 -10.00
N ALA A 126 -17.61 6.42 -10.69
CA ALA A 126 -18.55 5.55 -11.39
C ALA A 126 -18.02 4.98 -12.73
N LYS A 127 -16.86 5.44 -13.20
CA LYS A 127 -16.29 5.06 -14.50
C LYS A 127 -15.17 4.01 -14.38
N ILE A 128 -14.84 3.60 -13.17
CA ILE A 128 -13.70 2.71 -12.91
C ILE A 128 -14.08 1.28 -13.28
N ASP A 129 -13.32 0.67 -14.19
CA ASP A 129 -13.41 -0.76 -14.46
C ASP A 129 -12.50 -1.52 -13.50
N TYR A 130 -13.07 -2.08 -12.44
CA TYR A 130 -12.32 -2.81 -11.42
C TYR A 130 -11.84 -4.19 -11.88
N ALA A 131 -12.37 -4.73 -12.98
CA ALA A 131 -11.88 -5.98 -13.55
C ALA A 131 -10.60 -5.73 -14.36
N ASP A 132 -10.59 -4.69 -15.19
CA ASP A 132 -9.38 -4.26 -15.89
C ASP A 132 -8.30 -3.80 -14.89
N LEU A 133 -8.70 -3.07 -13.85
CA LEU A 133 -7.78 -2.63 -12.80
C LEU A 133 -7.13 -3.81 -12.07
N LEU A 134 -7.90 -4.84 -11.71
CA LEU A 134 -7.37 -6.05 -11.10
C LEU A 134 -6.33 -6.72 -11.98
N LYS A 135 -6.64 -6.84 -13.29
CA LYS A 135 -5.73 -7.44 -14.25
C LYS A 135 -4.41 -6.68 -14.32
N GLN A 136 -4.46 -5.35 -14.36
CA GLN A 136 -3.25 -4.50 -14.36
C GLN A 136 -2.43 -4.71 -13.08
N MET A 137 -3.09 -4.77 -11.91
CA MET A 137 -2.41 -5.03 -10.63
C MET A 137 -1.74 -6.42 -10.61
N GLN A 138 -2.39 -7.44 -11.14
CA GLN A 138 -1.82 -8.79 -11.24
C GLN A 138 -0.58 -8.83 -12.15
N GLU A 139 -0.62 -8.12 -13.29
CA GLU A 139 0.54 -8.02 -14.19
C GLU A 139 1.74 -7.31 -13.52
N GLU A 140 1.48 -6.31 -12.67
CA GLU A 140 2.52 -5.62 -11.90
C GLU A 140 3.08 -6.48 -10.77
N ASP A 141 2.24 -7.20 -10.03
CA ASP A 141 2.69 -8.13 -8.99
C ASP A 141 3.67 -9.17 -9.58
N GLU A 142 3.38 -9.72 -10.77
CA GLU A 142 4.29 -10.64 -11.47
C GLU A 142 5.63 -9.98 -11.87
N ALA A 143 5.63 -8.68 -12.15
CA ALA A 143 6.85 -7.93 -12.44
C ALA A 143 7.66 -7.65 -11.16
N GLU A 144 6.98 -7.26 -10.08
CA GLU A 144 7.58 -6.97 -8.77
C GLU A 144 8.13 -8.23 -8.10
N ASN A 145 7.45 -9.38 -8.25
CA ASN A 145 7.89 -10.67 -7.71
C ASN A 145 9.26 -11.09 -8.24
N LYS A 146 9.59 -10.75 -9.50
CA LYS A 146 10.95 -10.98 -10.04
C LYS A 146 12.01 -10.22 -9.26
N GLU A 147 11.69 -9.04 -8.75
CA GLU A 147 12.61 -8.24 -7.96
C GLU A 147 12.68 -8.74 -6.50
N ARG A 148 11.54 -9.12 -5.92
CA ARG A 148 11.47 -9.77 -4.60
C ARG A 148 12.32 -11.03 -4.54
N GLN A 149 12.22 -11.89 -5.56
CA GLN A 149 12.98 -13.12 -5.65
C GLN A 149 14.50 -12.87 -5.78
N LYS A 150 14.93 -11.84 -6.53
CA LYS A 150 16.36 -11.45 -6.57
C LYS A 150 16.89 -11.02 -5.22
N GLN A 151 16.02 -10.48 -4.35
CA GLN A 151 16.36 -10.05 -3.00
C GLN A 151 16.20 -11.16 -1.95
N GLY A 152 15.85 -12.39 -2.37
CA GLY A 152 15.70 -13.54 -1.48
C GLY A 152 14.35 -13.62 -0.76
N TYR A 153 13.36 -12.82 -1.17
CA TYR A 153 12.00 -12.88 -0.62
C TYR A 153 11.10 -13.78 -1.49
N ALA A 154 10.12 -14.42 -0.84
CA ALA A 154 9.03 -15.10 -1.53
C ALA A 154 8.22 -14.11 -2.40
N GLY A 155 7.77 -14.59 -3.56
CA GLY A 155 6.79 -13.90 -4.37
C GLY A 155 5.47 -13.76 -3.62
N LEU A 156 4.74 -12.69 -3.89
CA LEU A 156 3.42 -12.40 -3.36
C LEU A 156 2.49 -12.13 -4.53
N HIS A 157 1.47 -12.97 -4.67
CA HIS A 157 0.57 -12.97 -5.81
C HIS A 157 -0.82 -12.49 -5.42
N LEU A 158 -1.34 -11.47 -6.11
CA LEU A 158 -2.75 -11.10 -6.07
C LEU A 158 -3.61 -12.11 -6.84
N LEU A 159 -4.40 -12.90 -6.12
CA LEU A 159 -5.30 -13.89 -6.73
C LEU A 159 -6.57 -13.24 -7.27
N GLY A 160 -7.06 -12.20 -6.60
CA GLY A 160 -8.27 -11.50 -6.98
C GLY A 160 -8.83 -10.57 -5.91
N TRP A 161 -10.01 -10.05 -6.18
CA TRP A 161 -10.80 -9.35 -5.17
C TRP A 161 -11.48 -10.35 -4.24
N ALA A 162 -11.18 -10.28 -2.96
CA ALA A 162 -11.99 -10.86 -1.89
C ALA A 162 -13.32 -10.09 -1.72
N GLU A 163 -13.25 -8.77 -1.89
CA GLU A 163 -14.40 -7.88 -2.00
C GLU A 163 -14.08 -6.81 -3.07
N PRO A 164 -14.89 -6.70 -4.15
CA PRO A 164 -14.65 -5.72 -5.19
C PRO A 164 -14.67 -4.28 -4.65
N PRO A 165 -13.90 -3.36 -5.25
CA PRO A 165 -13.89 -1.99 -4.78
C PRO A 165 -15.26 -1.29 -4.86
N ARG A 166 -15.55 -0.51 -3.83
CA ARG A 166 -16.80 0.25 -3.66
C ARG A 166 -16.49 1.65 -3.17
N TYR A 167 -17.09 2.65 -3.80
CA TYR A 167 -17.13 4.02 -3.31
C TYR A 167 -18.41 4.28 -2.51
N ASP A 168 -18.27 5.05 -1.43
CA ASP A 168 -19.36 5.57 -0.61
C ASP A 168 -19.25 7.11 -0.62
N ASP A 169 -20.15 7.75 -1.36
CA ASP A 169 -20.17 9.20 -1.57
C ASP A 169 -20.59 9.99 -0.33
N THR A 170 -21.46 9.40 0.48
CA THR A 170 -22.00 10.01 1.69
C THR A 170 -20.92 10.18 2.75
N THR A 171 -19.99 9.22 2.80
CA THR A 171 -18.94 9.19 3.81
C THR A 171 -17.54 9.46 3.26
N HIS A 172 -17.43 9.74 1.95
CA HIS A 172 -16.20 9.92 1.19
C HIS A 172 -15.15 8.82 1.49
N LYS A 173 -15.58 7.56 1.32
CA LYS A 173 -14.75 6.39 1.64
C LYS A 173 -14.71 5.40 0.48
N MET A 174 -13.55 4.79 0.27
CA MET A 174 -13.39 3.62 -0.60
C MET A 174 -13.12 2.38 0.24
N TYR A 175 -13.67 1.26 -0.20
CA TYR A 175 -13.52 -0.06 0.41
C TYR A 175 -13.14 -1.06 -0.65
N TRP A 176 -12.21 -1.97 -0.37
CA TRP A 176 -11.95 -3.15 -1.19
C TRP A 176 -11.18 -4.18 -0.38
N ALA A 177 -11.20 -5.43 -0.81
CA ALA A 177 -10.38 -6.47 -0.22
C ALA A 177 -9.70 -7.33 -1.27
N ARG A 178 -8.41 -7.63 -1.04
CA ARG A 178 -7.56 -8.45 -1.91
C ARG A 178 -7.29 -9.78 -1.24
N GLU A 179 -7.32 -10.83 -2.04
CA GLU A 179 -6.80 -12.15 -1.66
C GLU A 179 -5.39 -12.30 -2.22
N LEU A 180 -4.43 -12.54 -1.33
CA LEU A 180 -3.01 -12.64 -1.65
C LEU A 180 -2.48 -14.02 -1.28
N LYS A 181 -1.50 -14.52 -2.05
CA LYS A 181 -0.80 -15.77 -1.77
C LYS A 181 0.70 -15.58 -1.90
N ALA A 182 1.44 -15.85 -0.83
CA ALA A 182 2.89 -15.94 -0.91
C ALA A 182 3.32 -17.35 -1.35
N ASP A 183 4.42 -17.44 -2.09
CA ASP A 183 4.96 -18.72 -2.63
C ASP A 183 5.17 -19.78 -1.54
N ASP A 184 5.58 -19.35 -0.34
CA ASP A 184 5.98 -20.17 0.79
C ASP A 184 4.91 -20.26 1.89
N ALA A 185 3.74 -19.64 1.69
CA ALA A 185 2.67 -19.63 2.68
C ALA A 185 1.66 -20.76 2.43
N ASP A 186 1.26 -21.47 3.49
CA ASP A 186 0.20 -22.50 3.38
C ASP A 186 -1.19 -21.89 3.17
N GLN A 187 -1.44 -20.71 3.75
CA GLN A 187 -2.74 -20.04 3.73
C GLN A 187 -2.70 -18.76 2.89
N ASN A 188 -3.88 -18.32 2.44
CA ASN A 188 -4.02 -17.06 1.72
C ASN A 188 -4.22 -15.93 2.74
N THR A 189 -3.70 -14.76 2.41
CA THR A 189 -3.79 -13.55 3.23
C THR A 189 -4.88 -12.65 2.69
N LEU A 190 -5.70 -12.11 3.59
CA LEU A 190 -6.64 -11.04 3.31
C LEU A 190 -5.96 -9.69 3.54
N ASN A 191 -6.07 -8.79 2.56
CA ASN A 191 -5.77 -7.37 2.73
C ASN A 191 -7.06 -6.58 2.48
N TYR A 192 -7.71 -6.14 3.55
CA TYR A 192 -8.92 -5.30 3.47
C TYR A 192 -8.51 -3.83 3.62
N SER A 193 -8.72 -3.06 2.57
CA SER A 193 -8.32 -1.66 2.50
C SER A 193 -9.53 -0.75 2.58
N ILE A 194 -9.43 0.23 3.47
CA ILE A 194 -10.34 1.37 3.54
C ILE A 194 -9.52 2.64 3.35
N ARG A 195 -10.04 3.54 2.52
CA ARG A 195 -9.47 4.87 2.33
C ARG A 195 -10.51 5.89 2.73
N VAL A 196 -10.21 6.64 3.78
CA VAL A 196 -11.05 7.76 4.22
C VAL A 196 -10.46 9.02 3.63
N LEU A 197 -11.18 9.63 2.69
CA LEU A 197 -10.73 10.85 2.04
C LEU A 197 -10.82 12.00 3.05
N GLY A 198 -9.79 12.83 3.08
CA GLY A 198 -9.69 14.01 3.93
C GLY A 198 -9.46 15.26 3.10
N ARG A 199 -9.29 16.39 3.79
CA ARG A 199 -9.07 17.70 3.18
C ARG A 199 -7.84 17.73 2.27
N GLU A 200 -6.71 17.25 2.79
CA GLU A 200 -5.39 17.39 2.15
C GLU A 200 -4.74 16.04 1.80
N GLY A 201 -5.50 14.95 1.90
CA GLY A 201 -4.94 13.62 1.74
C GLY A 201 -5.91 12.52 2.11
N VAL A 202 -5.36 11.34 2.37
CA VAL A 202 -6.14 10.13 2.61
C VAL A 202 -5.63 9.43 3.86
N LEU A 203 -6.54 9.15 4.80
CA LEU A 203 -6.27 8.24 5.90
C LEU A 203 -6.51 6.81 5.42
N GLU A 204 -5.49 5.98 5.52
CA GLU A 204 -5.51 4.62 5.02
C GLU A 204 -5.60 3.64 6.20
N LEU A 205 -6.60 2.77 6.15
CA LEU A 205 -6.81 1.69 7.10
C LEU A 205 -6.66 0.39 6.33
N ASN A 206 -5.61 -0.38 6.62
CA ASN A 206 -5.33 -1.64 5.93
C ASN A 206 -5.37 -2.78 6.95
N ALA A 207 -6.47 -3.54 6.96
CA ALA A 207 -6.58 -4.75 7.76
C ALA A 207 -5.85 -5.91 7.09
N VAL A 208 -4.99 -6.57 7.86
CA VAL A 208 -4.25 -7.75 7.43
C VAL A 208 -4.70 -8.92 8.30
N ALA A 209 -5.17 -9.99 7.66
CA ALA A 209 -5.73 -11.17 8.31
C ALA A 209 -5.55 -12.43 7.44
N ALA A 210 -5.96 -13.60 7.93
CA ALA A 210 -6.14 -14.77 7.06
C ALA A 210 -7.36 -14.56 6.14
N MET A 211 -7.33 -15.13 4.93
CA MET A 211 -8.49 -15.11 4.03
C MET A 211 -9.72 -15.77 4.64
N ALA A 212 -9.53 -16.82 5.45
CA ALA A 212 -10.59 -17.49 6.19
C ALA A 212 -11.26 -16.63 7.30
N ASP A 213 -10.75 -15.43 7.55
CA ASP A 213 -11.30 -14.46 8.52
C ASP A 213 -12.11 -13.33 7.86
N LEU A 214 -12.33 -13.34 6.54
CA LEU A 214 -13.05 -12.27 5.83
C LEU A 214 -14.37 -11.88 6.49
N ALA A 215 -15.21 -12.85 6.87
CA ALA A 215 -16.48 -12.58 7.52
C ALA A 215 -16.31 -11.87 8.88
N THR A 216 -15.31 -12.27 9.67
CA THR A 216 -14.96 -11.59 10.93
C THR A 216 -14.53 -10.16 10.66
N ILE A 217 -13.66 -9.94 9.67
CA ILE A 217 -13.15 -8.61 9.31
C ILE A 217 -14.28 -7.69 8.85
N GLN A 218 -15.22 -8.19 8.04
CA GLN A 218 -16.40 -7.43 7.61
C GLN A 218 -17.30 -7.01 8.78
N GLN A 219 -17.37 -7.81 9.86
CA GLN A 219 -18.14 -7.49 11.06
C GLN A 219 -17.43 -6.48 11.97
N GLU A 220 -16.11 -6.54 12.07
CA GLU A 220 -15.33 -5.73 13.02
C GLU A 220 -14.92 -4.36 12.46
N LEU A 221 -14.65 -4.24 11.15
CA LEU A 221 -14.21 -2.98 10.54
C LEU A 221 -15.19 -1.80 10.72
N PRO A 222 -16.51 -1.98 10.68
CA PRO A 222 -17.44 -0.89 11.00
C PRO A 222 -17.20 -0.28 12.39
N LYS A 223 -16.80 -1.08 13.39
CA LYS A 223 -16.45 -0.57 14.73
C LYS A 223 -15.18 0.29 14.66
N VAL A 224 -14.17 -0.18 13.93
CA VAL A 224 -12.91 0.56 13.70
C VAL A 224 -13.17 1.92 13.06
N LEU A 225 -14.04 1.97 12.05
CA LEU A 225 -14.41 3.22 11.39
C LEU A 225 -15.17 4.15 12.32
N ALA A 226 -16.08 3.64 13.15
CA ALA A 226 -16.92 4.45 14.02
C ALA A 226 -16.10 5.28 15.03
N PHE A 227 -14.96 4.78 15.48
CA PHE A 227 -14.08 5.52 16.38
C PHE A 227 -12.93 6.27 15.70
N THR A 228 -12.75 6.13 14.38
CA THR A 228 -11.68 6.78 13.62
C THR A 228 -12.18 8.08 13.01
N ASN A 229 -11.68 9.21 13.49
CA ASN A 229 -12.19 10.53 13.13
C ASN A 229 -11.05 11.47 12.76
N PHE A 230 -11.12 12.11 11.59
CA PHE A 230 -10.28 13.27 11.32
C PHE A 230 -10.48 14.34 12.41
N THR A 231 -9.43 15.07 12.73
CA THR A 231 -9.54 16.27 13.58
C THR A 231 -10.18 17.42 12.81
N ASP A 232 -10.69 18.41 13.53
CA ASP A 232 -11.36 19.58 12.95
C ASP A 232 -10.46 20.26 11.90
N GLY A 233 -11.04 20.58 10.74
CA GLY A 233 -10.32 21.20 9.63
C GLY A 233 -9.62 20.23 8.69
N ASN A 234 -9.67 18.91 8.97
CA ASN A 234 -9.10 17.85 8.12
C ASN A 234 -10.15 17.00 7.39
N LEU A 235 -11.45 17.30 7.56
CA LEU A 235 -12.50 16.55 6.88
C LEU A 235 -12.47 16.82 5.37
N TYR A 236 -12.90 15.83 4.58
CA TYR A 236 -13.03 16.00 3.13
C TYR A 236 -13.82 17.26 2.74
N THR A 237 -14.91 17.52 3.48
CA THR A 237 -15.80 18.68 3.28
C THR A 237 -15.18 20.01 3.68
N ASP A 238 -14.04 20.01 4.39
CA ASP A 238 -13.30 21.22 4.74
C ASP A 238 -12.41 21.72 3.59
N PHE A 239 -12.42 21.02 2.45
CA PHE A 239 -11.65 21.38 1.26
C PHE A 239 -12.00 22.78 0.73
N ASN A 240 -10.97 23.57 0.52
CA ASN A 240 -11.05 24.89 -0.09
C ASN A 240 -10.33 24.89 -1.44
N PRO A 241 -11.06 24.94 -2.57
CA PRO A 241 -10.46 24.90 -3.91
C PRO A 241 -9.56 26.10 -4.25
N LYS A 242 -9.56 27.16 -3.44
CA LYS A 242 -8.71 28.34 -3.64
C LYS A 242 -7.34 28.20 -2.99
N THR A 243 -7.20 27.38 -1.96
CA THR A 243 -5.98 27.29 -1.14
C THR A 243 -5.40 25.89 -1.11
N ASP A 244 -6.25 24.88 -1.16
CA ASP A 244 -5.87 23.51 -0.91
C ASP A 244 -5.43 22.82 -2.20
N LYS A 245 -4.45 21.93 -2.07
CA LYS A 245 -3.86 21.21 -3.19
C LYS A 245 -4.79 20.07 -3.62
N LEU A 246 -5.14 20.01 -4.91
CA LEU A 246 -5.69 18.80 -5.50
C LEU A 246 -4.58 17.76 -5.71
N ALA A 247 -4.89 16.51 -5.38
CA ALA A 247 -4.06 15.38 -5.77
C ALA A 247 -4.00 15.28 -7.30
N THR A 248 -2.88 14.77 -7.81
CA THR A 248 -2.68 14.60 -9.26
C THR A 248 -3.35 13.33 -9.82
N TYR A 249 -4.13 12.64 -9.00
CA TYR A 249 -4.76 11.36 -9.29
C TYR A 249 -6.12 11.23 -8.61
N GLY A 250 -6.99 10.39 -9.17
CA GLY A 250 -8.32 10.08 -8.64
C GLY A 250 -8.41 8.71 -7.98
N LEU A 251 -9.64 8.29 -7.67
CA LEU A 251 -9.94 7.05 -6.94
C LEU A 251 -9.38 5.76 -7.56
N ALA A 252 -9.32 5.66 -8.89
CA ALA A 252 -8.74 4.48 -9.54
C ALA A 252 -7.27 4.26 -9.15
N ALA A 253 -6.48 5.35 -9.12
CA ALA A 253 -5.08 5.29 -8.73
C ALA A 253 -4.91 4.91 -7.25
N LEU A 254 -5.88 5.28 -6.43
CA LEU A 254 -5.89 5.00 -4.99
C LEU A 254 -6.09 3.51 -4.72
N VAL A 255 -6.96 2.84 -5.48
CA VAL A 255 -7.15 1.39 -5.43
C VAL A 255 -5.92 0.66 -6.00
N ALA A 256 -5.39 1.17 -7.12
CA ALA A 256 -4.24 0.57 -7.79
C ALA A 256 -2.93 0.66 -7.00
N GLY A 257 -2.79 1.63 -6.08
CA GLY A 257 -1.53 1.92 -5.41
C GLY A 257 -0.54 2.74 -6.26
N GLY A 258 -1.03 3.56 -7.19
CA GLY A 258 -0.20 4.47 -8.01
C GLY A 258 0.01 4.08 -9.48
N ILE A 259 -0.55 2.94 -9.91
CA ILE A 259 -0.46 2.41 -11.30
C ILE A 259 -1.09 3.35 -12.32
N ALA A 260 -2.26 3.92 -12.01
CA ALA A 260 -3.00 4.76 -12.95
C ALA A 260 -2.22 6.03 -13.37
N ALA A 261 -1.22 6.46 -12.59
CA ALA A 261 -0.34 7.56 -12.98
C ALA A 261 0.53 7.21 -14.21
N LYS A 262 0.95 5.95 -14.37
CA LYS A 262 1.71 5.47 -15.53
C LYS A 262 0.80 5.28 -16.74
N ALA A 263 -0.37 4.65 -16.58
CA ALA A 263 -1.33 4.46 -17.67
C ALA A 263 -1.80 5.80 -18.26
N GLY A 264 -2.10 6.81 -17.43
CA GLY A 264 -2.44 8.16 -17.89
C GLY A 264 -1.28 8.88 -18.59
N LEU A 265 -0.02 8.63 -18.17
CA LEU A 265 1.16 9.13 -18.86
C LEU A 265 1.36 8.46 -20.23
N PHE A 266 1.20 7.13 -20.32
CA PHE A 266 1.31 6.40 -21.58
C PHE A 266 0.16 6.69 -22.54
N ALA A 267 -1.08 6.87 -22.05
CA ALA A 267 -2.20 7.31 -22.86
C ALA A 267 -1.98 8.74 -23.40
N LYS A 268 -1.48 9.66 -22.58
CA LYS A 268 -1.10 11.02 -23.01
C LYS A 268 0.06 11.01 -24.01
N ILE A 269 1.07 10.17 -23.82
CA ILE A 269 2.16 9.96 -24.78
C ILE A 269 1.61 9.36 -26.08
N GLY A 270 0.71 8.38 -26.01
CA GLY A 270 0.06 7.78 -27.18
C GLY A 270 -0.76 8.79 -27.99
N ILE A 271 -1.58 9.62 -27.32
CA ILE A 271 -2.33 10.72 -27.94
C ILE A 271 -1.38 11.76 -28.53
N PHE A 272 -0.31 12.13 -27.82
CA PHE A 272 0.71 13.05 -28.31
C PHE A 272 1.44 12.50 -29.54
N LEU A 273 1.85 11.23 -29.55
CA LEU A 273 2.48 10.56 -30.69
C LEU A 273 1.51 10.43 -31.87
N LEU A 274 0.23 10.14 -31.62
CA LEU A 274 -0.83 10.13 -32.64
C LEU A 274 -1.06 11.52 -33.24
N ALA A 275 -1.04 12.58 -32.43
CA ALA A 275 -1.14 13.96 -32.89
C ALA A 275 0.13 14.41 -33.63
N ALA A 276 1.31 13.98 -33.18
CA ALA A 276 2.61 14.27 -33.77
C ALA A 276 2.99 13.36 -34.95
N LYS A 277 2.12 12.41 -35.34
CA LYS A 277 2.41 11.43 -36.41
C LYS A 277 2.87 12.04 -37.73
N LYS A 278 2.38 13.25 -38.05
CA LYS A 278 2.78 14.01 -39.26
C LYS A 278 4.20 14.60 -39.17
N PHE A 279 4.69 14.88 -37.96
CA PHE A 279 6.04 15.41 -37.72
C PHE A 279 7.08 14.30 -37.50
N LEU A 280 6.66 13.13 -37.01
CA LEU A 280 7.55 11.98 -36.82
C LEU A 280 8.14 11.48 -38.14
N VAL A 281 7.33 11.45 -39.21
CA VAL A 281 7.78 11.09 -40.58
C VAL A 281 8.79 12.12 -41.12
N ILE A 282 8.55 13.41 -40.91
CA ILE A 282 9.48 14.48 -41.32
C ILE A 282 10.80 14.40 -40.53
N GLY A 283 10.73 14.13 -39.23
CA GLY A 283 11.91 13.94 -38.38
C GLY A 283 12.75 12.72 -38.77
N VAL A 284 12.12 11.58 -39.08
CA VAL A 284 12.82 10.38 -39.57
C VAL A 284 13.44 10.61 -40.94
N VAL A 285 12.74 11.28 -41.86
CA VAL A 285 13.28 11.62 -43.19
C VAL A 285 14.46 12.60 -43.08
N ALA A 286 14.37 13.61 -42.22
CA ALA A 286 15.47 14.56 -41.97
C ALA A 286 16.70 13.87 -41.34
N LEU A 287 16.47 12.96 -40.38
CA LEU A 287 17.55 12.19 -39.74
C LEU A 287 18.24 11.24 -40.72
N LEU A 288 17.47 10.52 -41.55
CA LEU A 288 18.01 9.68 -42.61
C LEU A 288 18.79 10.48 -43.66
N ALA A 289 18.34 11.70 -43.99
CA ALA A 289 19.06 12.59 -44.91
C ALA A 289 20.39 13.08 -44.34
N VAL A 290 20.45 13.41 -43.04
CA VAL A 290 21.68 13.80 -42.34
C VAL A 290 22.65 12.63 -42.24
N ILE A 291 22.18 11.44 -41.87
CA ILE A 291 23.01 10.23 -41.80
C ILE A 291 23.58 9.90 -43.19
N ARG A 292 22.77 9.93 -44.24
CA ARG A 292 23.23 9.70 -45.63
C ARG A 292 24.27 10.74 -46.08
N LYS A 293 24.12 12.01 -45.67
CA LYS A 293 25.08 13.09 -45.94
C LYS A 293 26.42 12.88 -45.21
N LEU A 294 26.40 12.30 -44.00
CA LEU A 294 27.61 11.98 -43.24
C LEU A 294 28.36 10.78 -43.84
N PHE A 295 27.64 9.74 -44.31
CA PHE A 295 28.27 8.58 -44.97
C PHE A 295 28.76 8.86 -46.40
N ASN A 296 28.17 9.81 -47.12
CA ASN A 296 28.67 10.22 -48.45
C ASN A 296 29.89 11.16 -48.37
N ARG A 297 30.22 11.73 -47.20
CA ARG A 297 31.45 12.51 -47.00
C ARG A 297 32.68 11.66 -46.68
N SER A 298 32.52 10.36 -46.44
CA SER A 298 33.64 9.42 -46.21
C SER A 298 34.04 8.62 -47.46
N LYS A 299 33.54 9.00 -48.64
CA LYS A 299 33.89 8.41 -49.95
C LYS A 299 34.36 9.45 -50.98
N ALA A 300 34.71 10.65 -50.53
CA ALA A 300 35.33 11.71 -51.33
C ALA A 300 36.71 12.04 -50.76
#